data_AF-A0A7Y2XSH4-F1
#
_entry.id   AF-A0A7Y2XSH4-F1
#
_cell.length_a   1.000
_cell.length_b   1.000
_cell.length_c   1.000
_cell.angle_alpha   90.00
_cell.angle_beta   90.00
_cell.angle_gamma   90.00
#
_symmetry.space_group_name_H-M   'P 1'
#
loop_
_entity.id
_entity.type
_entity.pdbx_description
1 polymer ?
#
loop_
_entity_poly.entity_id
_entity_poly.type
_entity_poly.pdbx_seq_one_letter_code
_entity_poly.pdbx_strand_id
1 'polypeptide(L)'
;MKTKFIVSAILLAGLLAGCEKDQQADMSQSVEQMPMEPMVEAPAAAEEPSRFDIYADVGLTADLSHLTDNQREMIGLLIEAGKITDDIFWQQVWGDKDELLNSIDDPKAKQFAFYNYGPWDRLAGDQPFIESYGPRPPGARFYPEDMTRSEFEEWQQEGKDGLYSLVQRDASGGLVL
;
A
#
# COMPACT_ATOMS: atom_id res chain seq x y z
N MET A 1 -30.48 -2.85 -49.30
CA MET A 1 -29.55 -1.71 -49.40
C MET A 1 -28.21 -2.16 -48.85
N LYS A 2 -27.15 -1.94 -49.63
CA LYS A 2 -25.78 -2.44 -49.37
C LYS A 2 -24.95 -1.30 -48.79
N THR A 3 -24.26 -1.51 -47.67
CA THR A 3 -23.16 -0.63 -47.24
C THR A 3 -22.00 -1.50 -46.78
N LYS A 4 -20.87 -1.29 -47.46
CA LYS A 4 -19.61 -2.03 -47.35
C LYS A 4 -18.74 -1.33 -46.29
N PHE A 5 -18.17 -2.07 -45.35
CA PHE A 5 -17.05 -1.58 -44.53
C PHE A 5 -15.74 -2.17 -45.06
N ILE A 6 -14.78 -1.28 -45.30
CA ILE A 6 -13.48 -1.54 -45.90
C ILE A 6 -12.51 -1.96 -44.78
N VAL A 7 -11.96 -3.17 -44.90
CA VAL A 7 -10.83 -3.66 -44.11
C VAL A 7 -9.55 -3.16 -44.80
N SER A 8 -8.69 -2.46 -44.07
CA SER A 8 -7.36 -2.07 -44.54
C SER A 8 -6.30 -2.83 -43.74
N ALA A 9 -5.63 -3.75 -44.42
CA ALA A 9 -4.47 -4.48 -43.94
C ALA A 9 -3.21 -3.69 -44.32
N ILE A 10 -2.29 -3.51 -43.37
CA ILE A 10 -0.94 -3.01 -43.65
C ILE A 10 0.06 -4.02 -43.09
N LEU A 11 0.81 -4.60 -44.04
CA LEU A 11 1.93 -5.51 -43.86
C LEU A 11 3.08 -4.85 -44.61
N LEU A 12 4.19 -4.50 -43.94
CA LEU A 12 5.49 -4.44 -44.61
C LEU A 12 6.65 -4.55 -43.62
N ALA A 13 7.46 -5.58 -43.84
CA ALA A 13 8.72 -5.86 -43.18
C ALA A 13 9.87 -5.08 -43.83
N GLY A 14 10.92 -4.81 -43.05
CA GLY A 14 12.20 -4.27 -43.55
C GLY A 14 13.33 -4.50 -42.56
N LEU A 15 14.06 -5.60 -42.74
CA LEU A 15 15.44 -5.79 -42.26
C LEU A 15 16.36 -4.82 -43.02
N LEU A 16 17.42 -4.30 -42.38
CA LEU A 16 18.78 -4.26 -42.93
C LEU A 16 19.78 -3.75 -41.88
N ALA A 17 20.95 -4.40 -41.88
CA ALA A 17 22.08 -4.20 -41.00
C ALA A 17 22.85 -2.90 -41.27
N GLY A 18 23.65 -2.46 -40.28
CA GLY A 18 24.68 -1.45 -40.47
C GLY A 18 25.54 -1.24 -39.22
N CYS A 19 26.66 -1.96 -39.13
CA CYS A 19 27.83 -1.57 -38.33
C CYS A 19 28.91 -1.08 -39.29
N GLU A 20 29.33 0.19 -39.15
CA GLU A 20 30.65 0.75 -39.53
C GLU A 20 30.61 2.24 -39.13
N LYS A 21 31.63 2.91 -38.56
CA LYS A 21 33.07 2.77 -38.74
C LYS A 21 33.82 3.60 -37.67
N ASP A 22 35.01 3.13 -37.32
CA ASP A 22 36.21 3.79 -36.80
C ASP A 22 36.14 5.17 -36.12
N GLN A 23 36.74 5.22 -34.93
CA GLN A 23 37.96 6.02 -34.76
C GLN A 23 38.83 5.49 -33.61
N GLN A 24 39.94 4.84 -33.98
CA GLN A 24 41.06 4.59 -33.10
C GLN A 24 42.03 5.77 -33.25
N ALA A 25 42.26 6.50 -32.14
CA ALA A 25 43.42 7.36 -31.99
C ALA A 25 44.33 6.72 -30.94
N ASP A 26 45.46 6.21 -31.43
CA ASP A 26 46.60 5.75 -30.65
C ASP A 26 47.34 6.96 -30.05
N MET A 27 47.65 6.90 -28.75
CA MET A 27 48.85 7.53 -28.20
C MET A 27 49.21 6.89 -26.86
N SER A 28 50.19 6.00 -26.93
CA SER A 28 51.02 5.52 -25.83
C SER A 28 51.64 6.67 -25.03
N GLN A 29 51.37 6.72 -23.72
CA GLN A 29 52.23 7.38 -22.73
C GLN A 29 52.27 6.58 -21.42
N SER A 30 53.46 6.00 -21.16
CA SER A 30 54.12 5.83 -19.86
C SER A 30 53.26 5.70 -18.60
N VAL A 31 53.18 4.47 -18.08
CA VAL A 31 52.71 4.18 -16.72
C VAL A 31 53.83 4.51 -15.74
N GLU A 32 53.77 5.68 -15.11
CA GLU A 32 54.52 5.94 -13.88
C GLU A 32 53.74 5.35 -12.71
N GLN A 33 54.40 4.44 -12.00
CA GLN A 33 53.83 3.66 -10.92
C GLN A 33 53.80 4.51 -9.64
N MET A 34 52.62 4.95 -9.24
CA MET A 34 52.43 5.66 -7.96
C MET A 34 52.45 4.68 -6.77
N PRO A 35 52.90 5.12 -5.58
CA PRO A 35 52.97 4.28 -4.40
C PRO A 35 51.58 3.84 -3.93
N MET A 36 51.48 2.58 -3.47
CA MET A 36 50.30 2.07 -2.76
C MET A 36 50.14 2.82 -1.43
N GLU A 37 49.15 3.69 -1.34
CA GLU A 37 48.64 4.16 -0.05
C GLU A 37 47.87 3.03 0.65
N PRO A 38 47.92 2.93 1.99
CA PRO A 38 47.27 1.86 2.71
C PRO A 38 45.75 1.95 2.53
N MET A 39 45.14 0.79 2.23
CA MET A 39 43.70 0.65 2.09
C MET A 39 43.06 0.95 3.45
N VAL A 40 42.52 2.16 3.59
CA VAL A 40 41.66 2.52 4.72
C VAL A 40 40.44 1.62 4.62
N GLU A 41 40.17 0.81 5.65
CA GLU A 41 38.93 0.05 5.73
C GLU A 41 37.76 0.99 5.46
N ALA A 42 36.96 0.67 4.44
CA ALA A 42 35.76 1.42 4.14
C ALA A 42 34.90 1.45 5.41
N PRO A 43 34.38 2.62 5.81
CA PRO A 43 33.45 2.67 6.93
C PRO A 43 32.32 1.68 6.65
N ALA A 44 31.91 0.92 7.67
CA ALA A 44 30.77 0.02 7.58
C ALA A 44 29.63 0.76 6.88
N ALA A 45 29.12 0.20 5.78
CA ALA A 45 28.07 0.79 4.99
C ALA A 45 26.95 1.22 5.95
N ALA A 46 26.59 2.50 5.92
CA ALA A 46 25.46 3.00 6.68
C ALA A 46 24.26 2.11 6.36
N GLU A 47 23.65 1.52 7.39
CA GLU A 47 22.45 0.70 7.20
C GLU A 47 21.40 1.54 6.48
N GLU A 48 20.94 1.07 5.32
CA GLU A 48 19.84 1.69 4.59
C GLU A 48 18.64 1.81 5.54
N PRO A 49 17.98 2.98 5.61
CA PRO A 49 16.87 3.18 6.54
C PRO A 49 15.76 2.17 6.27
N SER A 50 15.27 1.52 7.33
CA SER A 50 14.22 0.51 7.21
C SER A 50 12.94 1.13 6.66
N ARG A 51 12.22 0.39 5.80
CA ARG A 51 10.89 0.80 5.32
C ARG A 51 9.92 1.05 6.47
N PHE A 52 10.12 0.41 7.63
CA PHE A 52 9.27 0.60 8.81
C PHE A 52 9.53 1.92 9.55
N ASP A 53 10.62 2.64 9.24
CA ASP A 53 11.01 3.88 9.91
C ASP A 53 10.58 5.15 9.13
N ILE A 54 9.69 5.02 8.14
CA ILE A 54 9.30 6.14 7.25
C ILE A 54 8.36 7.17 7.91
N TYR A 55 7.75 6.84 9.04
CA TYR A 55 6.88 7.75 9.78
C TYR A 55 7.71 8.49 10.83
N ALA A 56 7.74 9.82 10.72
CA ALA A 56 8.36 10.67 11.72
C ALA A 56 7.39 10.91 12.89
N ASP A 57 7.88 10.72 14.12
CA ASP A 57 7.12 11.04 15.32
C ASP A 57 7.04 12.56 15.52
N VAL A 58 5.82 13.09 15.60
CA VAL A 58 5.55 14.51 15.80
C VAL A 58 4.63 14.68 16.99
N GLY A 59 5.06 15.45 17.99
CA GLY A 59 4.23 15.79 19.14
C GLY A 59 3.06 16.68 18.73
N LEU A 60 1.82 16.18 18.84
CA LEU A 60 0.60 16.96 18.64
C LEU A 60 0.17 17.62 19.95
N THR A 61 -0.01 18.94 19.94
CA THR A 61 -0.46 19.72 21.10
C THR A 61 -1.48 20.78 20.67
N ALA A 62 -2.28 21.27 21.61
CA ALA A 62 -3.26 22.31 21.39
C ALA A 62 -3.34 23.24 22.61
N ASP A 63 -3.51 24.54 22.38
CA ASP A 63 -3.81 25.48 23.46
C ASP A 63 -5.30 25.39 23.82
N LEU A 64 -5.59 24.96 25.04
CA LEU A 64 -6.94 24.78 25.59
C LEU A 64 -7.31 25.86 26.61
N SER A 65 -6.47 26.88 26.78
CA SER A 65 -6.62 27.93 27.82
C SER A 65 -7.91 28.74 27.69
N HIS A 66 -8.47 28.81 26.49
CA HIS A 66 -9.72 29.49 26.17
C HIS A 66 -10.98 28.68 26.52
N LEU A 67 -10.85 27.40 26.90
CA LEU A 67 -11.97 26.53 27.19
C LEU A 67 -12.41 26.61 28.65
N THR A 68 -13.69 26.44 28.88
CA THR A 68 -14.28 26.20 30.21
C THR A 68 -14.06 24.76 30.66
N ASP A 69 -14.30 24.47 31.95
CA ASP A 69 -14.22 23.10 32.48
C ASP A 69 -15.17 22.14 31.75
N ASN A 70 -16.42 22.55 31.53
CA ASN A 70 -17.41 21.73 30.82
C ASN A 70 -17.01 21.46 29.36
N GLN A 71 -16.36 22.41 28.69
CA GLN A 71 -15.86 22.20 27.33
C GLN A 71 -14.69 21.22 27.29
N ARG A 72 -13.80 21.25 28.28
CA ARG A 72 -12.74 20.25 28.42
C ARG A 72 -13.32 18.85 28.66
N GLU A 73 -14.33 18.74 29.51
CA GLU A 73 -15.03 17.48 29.75
C GLU A 73 -15.71 16.95 28.46
N MET A 74 -16.39 17.82 27.71
CA MET A 74 -16.97 17.48 26.42
C MET A 74 -15.93 16.96 25.42
N ILE A 75 -14.75 17.58 25.35
CA ILE A 75 -13.66 17.09 24.49
C ILE A 75 -13.22 15.70 24.91
N GLY A 76 -13.12 15.42 26.21
CA GLY A 76 -12.85 14.07 26.71
C GLY A 76 -13.83 13.04 26.15
N LEU A 77 -15.14 13.34 26.18
CA LEU A 77 -16.16 12.46 25.61
C LEU A 77 -16.03 12.27 24.08
N LEU A 78 -15.69 13.35 23.35
CA LEU A 78 -15.45 13.27 21.91
C LEU A 78 -14.22 12.43 21.57
N ILE A 79 -13.17 12.47 22.39
CA ILE A 79 -11.99 11.62 22.25
C ILE A 79 -12.37 10.14 22.46
N GLU A 80 -13.19 9.83 23.47
CA GLU A 80 -13.67 8.46 23.67
C GLU A 80 -14.52 7.96 22.48
N ALA A 81 -15.38 8.82 21.91
CA ALA A 81 -16.09 8.49 20.67
C ALA A 81 -15.15 8.29 19.46
N GLY A 82 -14.06 9.08 19.39
CA GLY A 82 -13.01 8.94 18.39
C GLY A 82 -12.32 7.57 18.46
N LYS A 83 -12.01 7.08 19.67
CA LYS A 83 -11.44 5.74 19.88
C LYS A 83 -12.38 4.62 19.41
N ILE A 84 -13.68 4.74 19.68
CA ILE A 84 -14.67 3.78 19.17
C ILE A 84 -14.70 3.80 17.64
N THR A 85 -14.57 4.98 17.02
CA THR A 85 -14.53 5.11 15.56
C THR A 85 -13.27 4.46 14.98
N ASP A 86 -12.12 4.60 15.65
CA ASP A 86 -10.86 3.93 15.30
C ASP A 86 -11.03 2.39 15.29
N ASP A 87 -11.64 1.84 16.34
CA ASP A 87 -11.87 0.40 16.45
C ASP A 87 -12.86 -0.10 15.38
N ILE A 88 -13.89 0.68 15.03
CA ILE A 88 -14.79 0.35 13.90
C ILE A 88 -14.01 0.28 12.59
N PHE A 89 -13.09 1.23 12.35
CA PHE A 89 -12.29 1.22 11.13
C PHE A 89 -11.34 0.02 11.06
N TRP A 90 -10.77 -0.40 12.19
CA TRP A 90 -10.04 -1.67 12.28
C TRP A 90 -10.89 -2.87 11.85
N GLN A 91 -12.14 -2.95 12.30
CA GLN A 91 -13.05 -4.03 11.88
C GLN A 91 -13.38 -3.98 10.38
N GLN A 92 -13.47 -2.79 9.80
CA GLN A 92 -13.77 -2.60 8.37
C GLN A 92 -12.60 -2.96 7.45
N VAL A 93 -11.36 -2.74 7.91
CA VAL A 93 -10.16 -2.98 7.12
C VAL A 93 -9.61 -4.38 7.33
N TRP A 94 -9.55 -4.85 8.57
CA TRP A 94 -8.85 -6.07 8.96
C TRP A 94 -9.69 -7.02 9.82
N GLY A 95 -10.36 -6.54 10.85
CA GLY A 95 -11.02 -7.37 11.86
C GLY A 95 -10.36 -7.18 13.23
N ASP A 96 -9.98 -8.28 13.88
CA ASP A 96 -9.34 -8.24 15.20
C ASP A 96 -7.92 -7.65 15.11
N LYS A 97 -7.79 -6.42 15.62
CA LYS A 97 -6.53 -5.65 15.68
C LYS A 97 -5.49 -6.36 16.54
N ASP A 98 -5.90 -6.85 17.71
CA ASP A 98 -4.96 -7.42 18.69
C ASP A 98 -4.48 -8.79 18.23
N GLU A 99 -5.34 -9.58 17.58
CA GLU A 99 -4.95 -10.84 16.93
C GLU A 99 -3.81 -10.62 15.92
N LEU A 100 -3.96 -9.64 15.03
CA LEU A 100 -2.92 -9.29 14.05
C LEU A 100 -1.64 -8.81 14.72
N LEU A 101 -1.72 -7.81 15.60
CA LEU A 101 -0.52 -7.19 16.17
C LEU A 101 0.23 -8.16 17.09
N ASN A 102 -0.46 -9.09 17.75
CA ASN A 102 0.17 -10.13 18.56
C ASN A 102 0.82 -11.23 17.71
N SER A 103 0.41 -11.41 16.45
CA SER A 103 1.02 -12.37 15.54
C SER A 103 2.34 -11.89 14.93
N ILE A 104 2.69 -10.61 15.09
CA ILE A 104 3.88 -10.00 14.49
C ILE A 104 5.00 -9.94 15.54
N ASP A 105 6.11 -10.64 15.30
CA ASP A 105 7.22 -10.71 16.25
C ASP A 105 8.12 -9.47 16.18
N ASP A 106 8.42 -8.97 14.99
CA ASP A 106 9.27 -7.78 14.80
C ASP A 106 8.54 -6.53 15.31
N PRO A 107 9.07 -5.83 16.34
CA PRO A 107 8.46 -4.63 16.88
C PRO A 107 8.25 -3.52 15.85
N LYS A 108 9.17 -3.37 14.88
CA LYS A 108 9.06 -2.35 13.84
C LYS A 108 7.94 -2.69 12.85
N ALA A 109 7.87 -3.95 12.40
CA ALA A 109 6.78 -4.42 11.54
C ALA A 109 5.42 -4.31 12.25
N LYS A 110 5.36 -4.59 13.55
CA LYS A 110 4.13 -4.45 14.36
C LYS A 110 3.66 -3.00 14.42
N GLN A 111 4.57 -2.07 14.71
CA GLN A 111 4.26 -0.65 14.73
C GLN A 111 3.82 -0.16 13.35
N PHE A 112 4.48 -0.64 12.30
CA PHE A 112 4.11 -0.32 10.92
C PHE A 112 2.72 -0.84 10.55
N ALA A 113 2.36 -2.06 10.99
CA ALA A 113 1.02 -2.61 10.82
C ALA A 113 -0.05 -1.80 11.57
N PHE A 114 0.28 -1.34 12.79
CA PHE A 114 -0.60 -0.45 13.56
C PHE A 114 -0.90 0.84 12.80
N TYR A 115 0.13 1.52 12.26
CA TYR A 115 -0.06 2.76 11.50
C TYR A 115 -0.82 2.57 10.18
N ASN A 116 -0.71 1.39 9.57
CA ASN A 116 -1.34 1.10 8.28
C ASN A 116 -2.72 0.42 8.39
N TYR A 117 -3.21 0.15 9.60
CA TYR A 117 -4.45 -0.62 9.85
C TYR A 117 -4.44 -2.01 9.21
N GLY A 118 -3.29 -2.69 9.22
CA GLY A 118 -3.13 -3.99 8.58
C GLY A 118 -1.72 -4.26 8.07
N PRO A 119 -1.47 -5.46 7.50
CA PRO A 119 -0.17 -5.89 6.99
C PRO A 119 0.19 -5.33 5.60
N TRP A 120 -0.42 -4.21 5.19
CA TRP A 120 -0.26 -3.60 3.87
C TRP A 120 0.27 -2.17 3.96
N ASP A 121 1.26 -1.83 3.14
CA ASP A 121 1.85 -0.50 3.11
C ASP A 121 0.97 0.48 2.30
N ARG A 122 0.26 1.37 3.01
CA ARG A 122 -0.64 2.36 2.40
C ARG A 122 0.08 3.36 1.52
N LEU A 123 1.39 3.58 1.74
CA LEU A 123 2.23 4.48 0.94
C LEU A 123 2.96 3.76 -0.20
N ALA A 124 2.81 2.44 -0.32
CA ALA A 124 3.33 1.64 -1.42
C ALA A 124 2.20 0.91 -2.18
N GLY A 125 1.00 1.49 -2.23
CA GLY A 125 -0.12 0.93 -3.01
C GLY A 125 -0.67 -0.37 -2.43
N ASP A 126 -0.78 -0.45 -1.10
CA ASP A 126 -1.30 -1.59 -0.35
C ASP A 126 -0.54 -2.91 -0.58
N GLN A 127 0.75 -2.85 -0.97
CA GLN A 127 1.58 -4.05 -1.05
C GLN A 127 1.76 -4.66 0.34
N PRO A 128 1.63 -5.99 0.48
CA PRO A 128 1.91 -6.63 1.76
C PRO A 128 3.40 -6.49 2.09
N PHE A 129 3.71 -6.05 3.30
CA PHE A 129 5.09 -6.01 3.81
C PHE A 129 5.43 -7.25 4.66
N ILE A 130 4.46 -8.15 4.86
CA ILE A 130 4.64 -9.49 5.42
C ILE A 130 4.07 -10.48 4.41
N GLU A 131 4.94 -11.35 3.87
CA GLU A 131 4.64 -12.20 2.70
C GLU A 131 3.42 -13.11 2.89
N SER A 132 3.14 -13.57 4.11
CA SER A 132 2.06 -14.53 4.40
C SER A 132 0.64 -13.95 4.21
N TYR A 133 0.48 -12.63 4.19
CA TYR A 133 -0.85 -12.00 4.18
C TYR A 133 -1.45 -11.75 2.79
N GLY A 134 -0.65 -11.86 1.72
CA GLY A 134 -1.14 -11.65 0.36
C GLY A 134 -1.66 -10.22 0.08
N PRO A 135 -2.23 -9.98 -1.11
CA PRO A 135 -2.72 -8.65 -1.49
C PRO A 135 -3.95 -8.24 -0.68
N ARG A 136 -4.10 -6.94 -0.42
CA ARG A 136 -5.26 -6.39 0.25
C ARG A 136 -6.54 -6.66 -0.55
N PRO A 137 -7.62 -7.20 0.06
CA PRO A 137 -8.89 -7.38 -0.63
C PRO A 137 -9.44 -6.03 -1.12
N PRO A 138 -9.88 -5.91 -2.39
CA PRO A 138 -10.37 -4.64 -2.94
C PRO A 138 -11.64 -4.14 -2.26
N GLY A 139 -12.44 -5.06 -1.72
CA GLY A 139 -13.63 -4.77 -0.92
C GLY A 139 -13.36 -4.58 0.58
N ALA A 140 -12.09 -4.65 1.02
CA ALA A 140 -11.74 -4.81 2.43
C ALA A 140 -12.64 -5.86 3.09
N ARG A 141 -13.36 -5.51 4.17
CA ARG A 141 -14.37 -6.37 4.82
C ARG A 141 -15.81 -5.89 4.63
N PHE A 142 -16.06 -5.05 3.63
CA PHE A 142 -17.42 -4.60 3.27
C PHE A 142 -18.20 -5.62 2.44
N TYR A 143 -17.49 -6.55 1.82
CA TYR A 143 -18.02 -7.59 0.95
C TYR A 143 -17.40 -8.94 1.34
N PRO A 144 -18.04 -10.08 1.01
CA PRO A 144 -17.42 -11.38 1.18
C PRO A 144 -16.12 -11.47 0.39
N GLU A 145 -15.09 -12.08 0.97
CA GLU A 145 -13.74 -12.14 0.36
C GLU A 145 -13.73 -12.86 -1.00
N ASP A 146 -14.65 -13.79 -1.22
CA ASP A 146 -14.81 -14.56 -2.45
C ASP A 146 -15.79 -13.92 -3.46
N MET A 147 -16.40 -12.77 -3.11
CA MET A 147 -17.41 -12.13 -3.93
C MET A 147 -16.77 -11.41 -5.13
N THR A 148 -17.33 -11.65 -6.32
CA THR A 148 -16.90 -10.93 -7.53
C THR A 148 -17.71 -9.65 -7.74
N ARG A 149 -17.16 -8.70 -8.50
CA ARG A 149 -17.91 -7.51 -8.93
C ARG A 149 -19.20 -7.89 -9.69
N SER A 150 -19.11 -8.85 -10.60
CA SER A 150 -20.26 -9.28 -11.40
C SER A 150 -21.36 -9.90 -10.54
N GLU A 151 -21.01 -10.69 -9.53
CA GLU A 151 -21.97 -11.24 -8.56
C GLU A 151 -22.77 -10.12 -7.86
N PHE A 152 -22.10 -9.05 -7.43
CA PHE A 152 -22.75 -7.89 -6.82
C PHE A 152 -23.62 -7.08 -7.80
N GLU A 153 -23.17 -6.93 -9.05
CA GLU A 153 -23.91 -6.21 -10.09
C GLU A 153 -25.20 -6.95 -10.48
N GLU A 154 -25.15 -8.28 -10.51
CA GLU A 154 -26.30 -9.13 -10.84
C GLU A 154 -27.29 -9.30 -9.68
N TRP A 155 -26.81 -9.19 -8.43
CA TRP A 155 -27.63 -9.33 -7.23
C TRP A 155 -28.68 -8.21 -7.11
N GLN A 156 -29.95 -8.55 -7.35
CA GLN A 156 -31.07 -7.61 -7.28
C GLN A 156 -31.59 -7.47 -5.85
N GLN A 157 -30.92 -6.63 -5.06
CA GLN A 157 -31.29 -6.29 -3.68
C GLN A 157 -31.50 -4.78 -3.53
N GLU A 158 -32.65 -4.39 -2.98
CA GLU A 158 -32.91 -2.99 -2.63
C GLU A 158 -31.94 -2.55 -1.53
N GLY A 159 -31.35 -1.35 -1.70
CA GLY A 159 -30.41 -0.78 -0.74
C GLY A 159 -28.97 -1.29 -0.85
N LYS A 160 -28.65 -2.19 -1.81
CA LYS A 160 -27.30 -2.75 -1.96
C LYS A 160 -26.20 -1.72 -2.25
N ASP A 161 -26.58 -0.58 -2.83
CA ASP A 161 -25.67 0.54 -3.15
C ASP A 161 -25.63 1.60 -2.02
N GLY A 162 -26.19 1.30 -0.85
CA GLY A 162 -26.18 2.16 0.33
C GLY A 162 -24.80 2.24 1.00
N LEU A 163 -24.53 3.36 1.69
CA LEU A 163 -23.23 3.61 2.34
C LEU A 163 -23.08 2.98 3.73
N TYR A 164 -24.16 2.39 4.27
CA TYR A 164 -24.26 2.01 5.68
C TYR A 164 -24.71 0.55 5.89
N SER A 165 -24.43 -0.32 4.92
CA SER A 165 -24.66 -1.76 5.00
C SER A 165 -23.39 -2.52 4.62
N LEU A 166 -23.27 -3.75 5.11
CA LEU A 166 -22.22 -4.69 4.71
C LEU A 166 -22.87 -5.75 3.84
N VAL A 167 -22.22 -6.15 2.74
CA VAL A 167 -22.67 -7.32 1.99
C VAL A 167 -22.04 -8.55 2.64
N GLN A 168 -22.87 -9.51 3.02
CA GLN A 168 -22.43 -10.73 3.70
C GLN A 168 -23.02 -11.97 3.04
N ARG A 169 -22.46 -13.15 3.34
CA ARG A 169 -23.07 -14.43 3.02
C ARG A 169 -23.84 -14.94 4.23
N ASP A 170 -25.06 -15.41 4.01
CA ASP A 170 -25.84 -16.11 5.03
C ASP A 170 -25.41 -17.59 5.16
N ALA A 171 -26.08 -18.35 6.04
CA ALA A 171 -25.78 -19.77 6.26
C ALA A 171 -26.04 -20.68 5.04
N SER A 172 -26.80 -20.20 4.04
CA SER A 172 -27.04 -20.90 2.77
C SER A 172 -26.04 -20.52 1.67
N GLY A 173 -25.16 -19.54 1.95
CA GLY A 173 -24.20 -18.97 1.01
C GLY A 173 -24.76 -17.83 0.15
N GLY A 174 -26.02 -17.43 0.38
CA GLY A 174 -26.68 -16.33 -0.33
C GLY A 174 -26.22 -14.96 0.15
N LEU A 175 -26.22 -13.96 -0.73
CA LEU A 175 -25.88 -12.58 -0.38
C LEU A 175 -27.01 -11.90 0.40
N VAL A 176 -26.64 -11.18 1.47
CA VAL A 176 -27.53 -10.40 2.33
C VAL A 176 -26.89 -9.05 2.71
N LEU A 177 -27.71 -8.09 3.15
CA LEU A 177 -27.28 -6.82 3.74
C LEU A 177 -27.36 -6.85 5.27
#